data_AF-A0A2D4JYL6-F1
#
_entry.id   AF-A0A2D4JYL6-F1
#
_cell.length_a   1.000
_cell.length_b   1.000
_cell.length_c   1.000
_cell.angle_alpha   90.00
_cell.angle_beta   90.00
_cell.angle_gamma   90.00
#
_symmetry.space_group_name_H-M   'P 1'
#
loop_
_entity.id
_entity.type
_entity.pdbx_description
1 polymer ?
#
loop_
_entity_poly.entity_id
_entity_poly.type
_entity_poly.pdbx_seq_one_letter_code
_entity_poly.pdbx_strand_id
1 'polypeptide(L)'
;NHRTMHKGIVCGDTNYFKDGITNGYHWYIVKGSMQDYNYVWGQCFDITLELSCCHYPSEDKIQDFWDDNKIALIEYIKQIHLGVKGRVLNQKNKPIANVIVEVQGRMHICPYVTNKNGEYYLLLLPGVYILNATLPGFMSLQQKVVLPNG
;
A
#
# COMPACT_ATOMS: atom_id res chain seq x y z
N ASN A 1 -15.15 2.06 8.28
CA ASN A 1 -15.65 2.40 6.94
C ASN A 1 -16.20 3.81 6.92
N HIS A 2 -16.00 4.54 5.82
CA HIS A 2 -16.59 5.86 5.59
C HIS A 2 -18.11 5.77 5.43
N ARG A 3 -18.86 6.77 5.93
CA ARG A 3 -20.33 6.73 6.00
C ARG A 3 -21.02 6.62 4.64
N THR A 4 -20.55 7.37 3.64
CA THR A 4 -21.23 7.46 2.33
C THR A 4 -20.42 6.99 1.13
N MET A 5 -19.08 7.09 1.14
CA MET A 5 -18.21 6.76 -0.01
C MET A 5 -18.46 5.37 -0.60
N HIS A 6 -18.70 4.36 0.23
CA HIS A 6 -18.97 2.98 -0.22
C HIS A 6 -20.23 2.85 -1.10
N LYS A 7 -21.13 3.84 -1.09
CA LYS A 7 -22.31 3.88 -1.95
C LYS A 7 -21.95 4.13 -3.41
N GLY A 8 -20.73 4.59 -3.70
CA GLY A 8 -20.21 4.76 -5.06
C GLY A 8 -20.80 5.93 -5.86
N ILE A 9 -21.60 6.77 -5.22
CA ILE A 9 -22.24 7.92 -5.86
C ILE A 9 -21.24 9.08 -5.88
N VAL A 10 -20.84 9.50 -7.07
CA VAL A 10 -19.95 10.65 -7.30
C VAL A 10 -20.80 11.91 -7.46
N CYS A 11 -20.37 13.05 -6.91
CA CYS A 11 -21.14 14.29 -7.04
C CYS A 11 -21.00 14.91 -8.43
N GLY A 12 -22.13 15.34 -8.99
CA GLY A 12 -22.13 16.10 -10.26
C GLY A 12 -21.61 15.33 -11.47
N ASP A 13 -21.46 14.02 -11.34
CA ASP A 13 -20.90 13.12 -12.35
C ASP A 13 -21.84 11.92 -12.55
N THR A 14 -21.84 11.35 -13.76
CA THR A 14 -22.53 10.08 -14.06
C THR A 14 -21.69 8.86 -13.68
N ASN A 15 -20.43 9.07 -13.32
CA ASN A 15 -19.55 8.01 -12.85
C ASN A 15 -20.09 7.33 -11.57
N TYR A 16 -19.97 6.00 -11.56
CA TYR A 16 -20.31 5.16 -10.41
C TYR A 16 -19.09 4.33 -10.00
N PHE A 17 -18.60 4.55 -8.79
CA PHE A 17 -17.46 3.82 -8.24
C PHE A 17 -17.95 2.71 -7.34
N LYS A 18 -18.02 1.49 -7.87
CA LYS A 18 -18.43 0.32 -7.09
C LYS A 18 -17.62 0.23 -5.79
N ASP A 19 -18.31 0.10 -4.66
CA ASP A 19 -17.74 0.05 -3.31
C ASP A 19 -16.94 1.30 -2.90
N GLY A 20 -17.10 2.42 -3.64
CA GLY A 20 -16.39 3.68 -3.40
C GLY A 20 -14.92 3.67 -3.81
N ILE A 21 -14.50 2.73 -4.68
CA ILE A 21 -13.11 2.60 -5.14
C ILE A 21 -13.03 2.62 -6.66
N THR A 22 -11.90 3.10 -7.19
CA THR A 22 -11.62 3.10 -8.62
C THR A 22 -10.12 2.95 -8.88
N ASN A 23 -9.76 2.43 -10.06
CA ASN A 23 -8.38 2.50 -10.53
C ASN A 23 -8.15 3.89 -11.14
N GLY A 24 -7.04 4.54 -10.79
CA GLY A 24 -6.73 5.90 -11.24
C GLY A 24 -6.86 6.07 -12.76
N TYR A 25 -6.20 5.20 -13.54
CA TYR A 25 -6.24 5.26 -15.00
C TYR A 25 -7.65 5.08 -15.57
N HIS A 26 -8.46 4.21 -14.96
CA HIS A 26 -9.84 3.97 -15.40
C HIS A 26 -10.75 5.18 -15.15
N TRP A 27 -10.52 5.95 -14.09
CA TRP A 27 -11.25 7.19 -13.85
C TRP A 27 -10.78 8.29 -14.81
N TYR A 28 -9.48 8.62 -14.78
CA TYR A 28 -8.81 9.48 -15.77
C TYR A 28 -7.29 9.40 -15.65
N ILE A 29 -6.59 9.73 -16.74
CA ILE A 29 -5.13 9.64 -16.78
C ILE A 29 -4.49 10.81 -16.04
N VAL A 30 -3.67 10.51 -15.03
CA VAL A 30 -2.78 11.48 -14.36
C VAL A 30 -1.33 11.05 -14.60
N LYS A 31 -0.52 11.96 -15.15
CA LYS A 31 0.92 11.72 -15.36
C LYS A 31 1.72 12.41 -14.28
N GLY A 32 2.73 11.72 -13.73
CA GLY A 32 3.59 12.28 -12.68
C GLY A 32 2.91 12.39 -11.32
N SER A 33 1.97 11.48 -11.02
CA SER A 33 1.29 11.45 -9.72
C SER A 33 2.26 11.06 -8.59
N MET A 34 2.05 11.62 -7.40
CA MET A 34 2.78 11.21 -6.20
C MET A 34 2.49 9.74 -5.85
N GLN A 35 1.25 9.30 -6.08
CA GLN A 35 0.80 7.93 -5.80
C GLN A 35 1.63 6.89 -6.56
N ASP A 36 1.76 7.05 -7.88
CA ASP A 36 2.55 6.11 -8.69
C ASP A 36 4.04 6.23 -8.38
N TYR A 37 4.50 7.44 -8.05
CA TYR A 37 5.89 7.67 -7.67
C TYR A 37 6.28 6.88 -6.41
N ASN A 38 5.43 6.90 -5.39
CA ASN A 38 5.66 6.18 -4.14
C ASN A 38 5.71 4.67 -4.36
N TYR A 39 4.84 4.13 -5.20
CA TYR A 39 4.84 2.70 -5.50
C TYR A 39 6.08 2.25 -6.27
N VAL A 40 6.51 3.02 -7.28
CA VAL A 40 7.64 2.68 -8.14
C VAL A 40 8.97 2.96 -7.45
N TRP A 41 9.21 4.19 -7.00
CA TRP A 41 10.52 4.60 -6.48
C TRP A 41 10.58 4.69 -4.95
N GLY A 42 9.46 4.99 -4.30
CA GLY A 42 9.39 5.15 -2.85
C GLY A 42 9.30 3.85 -2.06
N GLN A 43 9.14 2.71 -2.72
CA GLN A 43 8.87 1.39 -2.10
C GLN A 43 7.69 1.42 -1.10
N CYS A 44 6.69 2.26 -1.37
CA CYS A 44 5.57 2.51 -0.46
C CYS A 44 4.25 2.42 -1.24
N PHE A 45 3.26 1.76 -0.64
CA PHE A 45 1.93 1.68 -1.22
C PHE A 45 1.16 2.93 -0.80
N ASP A 46 0.79 3.74 -1.77
CA ASP A 46 0.06 4.99 -1.58
C ASP A 46 -1.27 4.93 -2.34
N ILE A 47 -2.30 5.58 -1.80
CA ILE A 47 -3.61 5.74 -2.42
C ILE A 47 -4.08 7.20 -2.28
N THR A 48 -4.78 7.69 -3.29
CA THR A 48 -5.45 8.99 -3.22
C THR A 48 -6.85 8.84 -2.61
N LEU A 49 -7.18 9.69 -1.63
CA LEU A 49 -8.51 9.74 -1.00
C LEU A 49 -9.24 11.03 -1.40
N GLU A 50 -10.30 10.89 -2.19
CA GLU A 50 -11.19 11.99 -2.56
C GLU A 50 -12.29 12.16 -1.49
N LEU A 51 -12.03 13.00 -0.48
CA LEU A 51 -12.85 13.06 0.75
C LEU A 51 -14.16 13.84 0.57
N SER A 52 -14.23 14.73 -0.42
CA SER A 52 -15.34 15.67 -0.56
C SER A 52 -15.45 16.22 -1.96
N CYS A 53 -16.68 16.41 -2.43
CA CYS A 53 -16.96 17.05 -3.72
C CYS A 53 -16.81 18.57 -3.67
N CYS A 54 -17.08 19.18 -2.51
CA CYS A 54 -16.80 20.59 -2.29
C CYS A 54 -15.36 20.72 -1.82
N HIS A 55 -14.48 21.28 -2.65
CA HIS A 55 -13.05 21.44 -2.33
C HIS A 55 -12.78 22.38 -1.14
N TYR A 56 -13.71 23.31 -0.86
CA TYR A 56 -13.58 24.29 0.21
C TYR A 56 -14.93 24.47 0.92
N PRO A 57 -15.33 23.48 1.74
CA PRO A 57 -16.60 23.54 2.45
C PRO A 57 -16.56 24.61 3.54
N SER A 58 -17.72 25.09 3.95
CA SER A 58 -17.86 26.01 5.08
C SER A 58 -17.46 25.33 6.40
N GLU A 59 -16.99 26.13 7.36
CA GLU A 59 -16.44 25.64 8.63
C GLU A 59 -17.44 24.80 9.44
N ASP A 60 -18.74 25.10 9.33
CA ASP A 60 -19.82 24.35 10.00
C ASP A 60 -19.92 22.88 9.54
N LYS A 61 -19.28 22.51 8.43
CA LYS A 61 -19.25 21.13 7.89
C LYS A 61 -18.04 20.31 8.34
N ILE A 62 -17.04 20.93 8.96
CA ILE A 62 -15.78 20.24 9.31
C ILE A 62 -16.04 19.08 10.27
N GLN A 63 -16.94 19.26 11.25
CA GLN A 63 -17.28 18.20 12.21
C GLN A 63 -17.95 17.00 11.52
N ASP A 64 -18.84 17.24 10.55
CA ASP A 64 -19.48 16.17 9.77
C ASP A 64 -18.44 15.37 8.98
N PHE A 65 -17.49 16.05 8.32
CA PHE A 65 -16.40 15.38 7.60
C PHE A 65 -15.52 14.54 8.52
N TRP A 66 -15.20 15.06 9.71
CA TRP A 66 -14.44 14.31 10.70
C TRP A 66 -15.19 13.04 11.12
N ASP A 67 -16.47 13.15 11.45
CA ASP A 67 -17.26 12.01 11.90
C ASP A 67 -17.46 10.96 10.81
N ASP A 68 -17.51 11.37 9.54
CA ASP A 68 -17.56 10.47 8.39
C ASP A 68 -16.24 9.74 8.13
N ASN A 69 -15.09 10.36 8.42
CA ASN A 69 -13.76 9.86 8.06
C ASN A 69 -12.98 9.21 9.21
N LYS A 70 -13.22 9.60 10.47
CA LYS A 70 -12.41 9.22 11.63
C LYS A 70 -12.16 7.71 11.70
N ILE A 71 -13.21 6.91 11.59
CA ILE A 71 -13.08 5.45 11.67
C ILE A 71 -12.35 4.90 10.44
N ALA A 72 -12.62 5.44 9.24
CA ALA A 72 -11.93 5.01 8.02
C ALA A 72 -10.42 5.26 8.08
N LEU A 73 -9.99 6.43 8.56
CA LEU A 73 -8.58 6.77 8.74
C LEU A 73 -7.88 5.83 9.73
N ILE A 74 -8.52 5.53 10.86
CA ILE A 74 -7.97 4.59 11.86
C ILE A 74 -7.84 3.18 11.25
N GLU A 75 -8.87 2.69 10.56
CA GLU A 75 -8.83 1.37 9.92
C GLU A 75 -7.79 1.29 8.80
N TYR A 76 -7.58 2.40 8.06
CA TYR A 76 -6.54 2.48 7.04
C TYR A 76 -5.13 2.39 7.64
N ILE A 77 -4.86 3.12 8.73
CA ILE A 77 -3.56 3.05 9.42
C ILE A 77 -3.28 1.64 9.94
N LYS A 78 -4.30 0.90 10.41
CA LYS A 78 -4.11 -0.49 10.84
C LYS A 78 -3.64 -1.42 9.71
N GLN A 79 -3.93 -1.09 8.45
CA GLN A 79 -3.53 -1.92 7.30
C GLN A 79 -2.01 -1.99 7.11
N ILE A 80 -1.23 -1.06 7.69
CA ILE A 80 0.24 -1.12 7.64
C ILE A 80 0.82 -2.38 8.32
N HIS A 81 0.02 -3.10 9.09
CA HIS A 81 0.40 -4.34 9.77
C HIS A 81 0.06 -5.60 8.98
N LEU A 82 -0.51 -5.49 7.78
CA LEU A 82 -0.70 -6.61 6.88
C LEU A 82 0.64 -7.17 6.37
N GLY A 83 0.58 -8.42 5.91
CA GLY A 83 1.67 -9.06 5.20
C GLY A 83 2.84 -9.52 6.07
N VAL A 84 4.04 -9.44 5.51
CA VAL A 84 5.27 -9.93 6.15
C VAL A 84 6.25 -8.78 6.34
N LYS A 85 6.87 -8.75 7.51
CA LYS A 85 8.04 -7.92 7.79
C LYS A 85 9.13 -8.77 8.43
N GLY A 86 10.38 -8.40 8.22
CA GLY A 86 11.50 -9.15 8.78
C GLY A 86 12.82 -8.45 8.53
N ARG A 87 13.92 -9.18 8.78
CA ARG A 87 15.27 -8.71 8.54
C ARG A 87 16.08 -9.75 7.78
N VAL A 88 16.94 -9.29 6.88
CA VAL A 88 17.97 -10.12 6.25
C VAL A 88 19.28 -9.95 7.01
N LEU A 89 19.80 -11.06 7.52
CA LEU A 89 21.01 -11.11 8.33
C LEU A 89 22.05 -12.03 7.67
N ASN A 90 23.33 -11.74 7.85
CA ASN A 90 24.40 -12.67 7.49
C ASN A 90 24.62 -13.73 8.59
N GLN A 91 25.54 -14.66 8.35
CA GLN A 91 25.91 -15.74 9.28
C GLN A 91 26.42 -15.24 10.65
N LYS A 92 26.83 -13.97 10.77
CA LYS A 92 27.26 -13.33 12.02
C LYS A 92 26.15 -12.47 12.66
N ASN A 93 24.90 -12.67 12.27
CA ASN A 93 23.72 -11.91 12.70
C ASN A 93 23.81 -10.39 12.43
N LYS A 94 24.63 -9.97 11.46
CA LYS A 94 24.68 -8.56 11.05
C LYS A 94 23.67 -8.28 9.93
N PRO A 95 22.97 -7.15 9.97
CA PRO A 95 22.01 -6.78 8.94
C PRO A 95 22.69 -6.53 7.59
N ILE A 96 22.01 -6.92 6.52
CA ILE A 96 22.45 -6.67 5.15
C ILE A 96 21.45 -5.72 4.50
N ALA A 97 21.92 -4.55 4.09
CA ALA A 97 21.13 -3.58 3.34
C ALA A 97 21.12 -3.91 1.83
N ASN A 98 20.19 -3.30 1.09
CA ASN A 98 20.08 -3.44 -0.36
C ASN A 98 19.89 -4.88 -0.88
N VAL A 99 19.38 -5.79 -0.04
CA VAL A 99 18.92 -7.11 -0.49
C VAL A 99 17.54 -6.92 -1.11
N ILE A 100 17.36 -7.40 -2.34
CA ILE A 100 16.05 -7.42 -3.00
C ILE A 100 15.19 -8.47 -2.30
N VAL A 101 14.02 -8.09 -1.80
CA VAL A 101 13.07 -9.01 -1.15
C VAL A 101 11.72 -8.88 -1.82
N GLU A 102 11.33 -9.90 -2.59
CA GLU A 102 10.10 -9.89 -3.38
C GLU A 102 9.35 -11.22 -3.27
N VAL A 103 8.04 -11.18 -3.53
CA VAL A 103 7.23 -12.39 -3.66
C VAL A 103 7.40 -12.97 -5.06
N GLN A 104 7.59 -14.28 -5.16
CA GLN A 104 7.65 -14.98 -6.44
C GLN A 104 6.39 -14.67 -7.27
N GLY A 105 6.59 -14.20 -8.50
CA GLY A 105 5.51 -13.82 -9.41
C GLY A 105 4.96 -12.39 -9.20
N ARG A 106 5.53 -11.60 -8.28
CA ARG A 106 5.17 -10.19 -8.04
C ARG A 106 6.40 -9.30 -8.05
N MET A 107 6.92 -9.07 -9.26
CA MET A 107 8.09 -8.22 -9.48
C MET A 107 7.64 -6.76 -9.60
N HIS A 108 8.38 -5.86 -8.94
CA HIS A 108 8.20 -4.42 -9.09
C HIS A 108 9.12 -3.89 -10.20
N ILE A 109 8.74 -2.79 -10.84
CA ILE A 109 9.56 -2.15 -11.88
C ILE A 109 10.92 -1.73 -11.32
N CYS A 110 10.91 -1.10 -10.14
CA CYS A 110 12.10 -0.94 -9.31
C CYS A 110 12.00 -1.91 -8.13
N PRO A 111 12.92 -2.88 -8.01
CA PRO A 111 12.81 -3.92 -6.99
C PRO A 111 12.83 -3.37 -5.57
N TYR A 112 12.01 -3.93 -4.69
CA TYR A 112 11.99 -3.53 -3.28
C TYR A 112 13.19 -4.12 -2.55
N VAL A 113 13.91 -3.26 -1.83
CA VAL A 113 15.11 -3.64 -1.09
C VAL A 113 15.01 -3.39 0.40
N THR A 114 15.81 -4.14 1.18
CA THR A 114 15.97 -3.92 2.61
C THR A 114 16.64 -2.59 2.93
N ASN A 115 16.22 -1.94 4.02
CA ASN A 115 16.83 -0.69 4.51
C ASN A 115 18.23 -0.92 5.14
N LYS A 116 18.82 0.16 5.69
CA LYS A 116 20.15 0.11 6.36
C LYS A 116 20.23 -0.87 7.55
N ASN A 117 19.11 -1.21 8.16
CA ASN A 117 19.00 -2.18 9.25
C ASN A 117 18.70 -3.60 8.73
N GLY A 118 18.72 -3.81 7.41
CA GLY A 118 18.37 -5.06 6.76
C GLY A 118 16.87 -5.38 6.83
N GLU A 119 16.03 -4.43 7.21
CA GLU A 119 14.59 -4.66 7.37
C GLU A 119 13.88 -4.58 6.03
N TYR A 120 12.88 -5.45 5.85
CA TYR A 120 11.94 -5.41 4.73
C TYR A 120 10.51 -5.46 5.24
N TYR A 121 9.60 -4.90 4.44
CA TYR A 121 8.16 -4.85 4.71
C TYR A 121 7.45 -5.11 3.39
N LEU A 122 6.57 -6.10 3.35
CA LEU A 122 5.77 -6.48 2.18
C LEU A 122 4.32 -6.61 2.59
N LEU A 123 3.48 -5.66 2.16
CA LEU A 123 2.03 -5.72 2.37
C LEU A 123 1.45 -6.83 1.49
N LEU A 124 0.82 -7.81 2.13
CA LEU A 124 0.26 -8.99 1.49
C LEU A 124 -1.05 -9.35 2.19
N LEU A 125 -2.01 -9.83 1.40
CA LEU A 125 -3.23 -10.42 1.92
C LEU A 125 -2.95 -11.82 2.51
N PRO A 126 -3.87 -12.39 3.31
CA PRO A 126 -3.77 -13.77 3.75
C PRO A 126 -3.55 -14.74 2.59
N GLY A 127 -2.68 -15.73 2.78
CA GLY A 127 -2.28 -16.65 1.72
C GLY A 127 -0.92 -17.29 1.94
N VAL A 128 -0.50 -18.10 0.96
CA VAL A 128 0.79 -18.79 0.95
C VAL A 128 1.67 -18.18 -0.13
N TYR A 129 2.86 -17.74 0.26
CA TYR A 129 3.80 -17.06 -0.64
C TYR A 129 5.19 -17.68 -0.54
N ILE A 130 5.97 -17.50 -1.60
CA ILE A 130 7.41 -17.77 -1.61
C ILE A 130 8.10 -16.41 -1.74
N LEU A 131 8.88 -16.06 -0.72
CA LEU A 131 9.72 -14.88 -0.71
C LEU A 131 11.10 -15.23 -1.27
N ASN A 132 11.59 -14.40 -2.19
CA ASN A 132 12.95 -14.47 -2.71
C ASN A 132 13.75 -13.31 -2.12
N ALA A 133 14.83 -13.64 -1.40
CA ALA A 133 15.82 -12.67 -0.95
C ALA A 133 17.08 -12.79 -1.82
N THR A 134 17.37 -11.77 -2.62
CA THR A 134 18.48 -11.75 -3.58
C THR A 134 19.43 -10.61 -3.27
N LEU A 135 20.66 -10.94 -2.90
CA LEU A 135 21.75 -9.96 -2.87
C LEU A 135 22.43 -9.95 -4.26
N PRO A 136 22.62 -8.79 -4.92
CA PRO A 136 23.25 -8.76 -6.24
C PRO A 136 24.59 -9.50 -6.27
N GLY A 137 24.74 -10.43 -7.23
CA GLY A 137 25.91 -11.30 -7.36
C GLY A 137 25.84 -12.62 -6.57
N PHE A 138 24.76 -12.89 -5.84
CA PHE A 138 24.54 -14.13 -5.09
C PHE A 138 23.28 -14.85 -5.57
N MET A 139 23.19 -16.15 -5.26
CA MET A 139 21.96 -16.92 -5.46
C MET A 139 20.87 -16.45 -4.50
N SER A 140 19.62 -16.42 -4.97
CA SER A 140 18.46 -16.06 -4.14
C SER A 140 18.20 -17.12 -3.08
N LEU A 141 17.92 -16.67 -1.85
CA LEU A 141 17.35 -17.53 -0.81
C LEU A 141 15.83 -17.51 -0.93
N GLN A 142 15.22 -18.69 -0.92
CA GLN A 142 13.76 -18.83 -0.93
C GLN A 142 13.24 -19.14 0.46
N GLN A 143 12.17 -18.47 0.86
CA GLN A 143 11.46 -18.73 2.10
C GLN A 143 9.96 -18.82 1.84
N LYS A 144 9.36 -19.97 2.17
CA LYS A 144 7.90 -20.11 2.18
C LYS A 144 7.34 -19.41 3.42
N VAL A 145 6.31 -18.61 3.23
CA VAL A 145 5.59 -17.91 4.30
C VAL A 145 4.09 -18.19 4.17
N VAL A 146 3.43 -18.37 5.30
CA VAL A 146 1.99 -18.58 5.40
C VAL A 146 1.42 -17.46 6.23
N LEU A 147 0.58 -16.63 5.63
CA LEU A 147 -0.13 -15.54 6.28
C LEU A 147 -1.51 -16.03 6.68
N PRO A 148 -1.84 -16.04 8.00
CA PRO A 148 -3.13 -16.49 8.47
C PRO A 148 -4.23 -15.56 7.97
N ASN A 149 -5.45 -16.09 7.87
CA ASN A 149 -6.64 -15.25 7.79
C ASN A 149 -6.74 -14.50 9.12
N GLY A 150 -6.81 -13.17 9.04
CA GLY A 150 -7.01 -12.31 10.21
C GLY A 150 -8.36 -12.55 10.89
#